data_AF-A0A8H3IDY4-F1
#
_entry.id   AF-A0A8H3IDY4-F1
#
_cell.length_a   1.000
_cell.length_b   1.000
_cell.length_c   1.000
_cell.angle_alpha   90.00
_cell.angle_beta   90.00
_cell.angle_gamma   90.00
#
_symmetry.space_group_name_H-M   'P 1'
#
loop_
_entity.id
_entity.type
_entity.pdbx_description
1 polymer ?
#
loop_
_entity_poly.entity_id
_entity_poly.type
_entity_poly.pdbx_seq_one_letter_code
_entity_poly.pdbx_strand_id
1 'polypeptide(L)'
;MDPATLVTTFKALPRNPKVPSGFTANHWHFSLRHVPLNPPGTLLFLINPGSRYIHVEGPIPPAAENEPLPLRATIYAMLLLKAFNNNLGAPLEHGKTLRNGRPWSWSTDDAEVAGAVGEVLRGWGVGEGLESVGIAGQEDNTIATEQWAQFLEGLKSKAGVR
;
A
#
# COMPACT_ATOMS: atom_id res chain seq x y z
N MET A 1 12.99 10.73 -2.55
CA MET A 1 13.93 9.72 -2.04
C MET A 1 14.22 8.80 -3.21
N ASP A 2 15.48 8.53 -3.50
CA ASP A 2 15.84 7.59 -4.57
C ASP A 2 15.45 6.14 -4.19
N PRO A 3 15.25 5.24 -5.17
CA PRO A 3 14.85 3.87 -4.89
C PRO A 3 15.81 3.10 -3.98
N ALA A 4 17.12 3.32 -4.07
CA ALA A 4 18.10 2.59 -3.27
C ALA A 4 17.99 2.93 -1.77
N THR A 5 17.81 4.21 -1.44
CA THR A 5 17.56 4.66 -0.06
C THR A 5 16.24 4.13 0.48
N LEU A 6 15.18 4.11 -0.33
CA LEU A 6 13.88 3.53 0.07
C LEU A 6 14.00 2.06 0.43
N VAL A 7 14.64 1.27 -0.43
CA VAL A 7 14.83 -0.17 -0.23
C VAL A 7 15.68 -0.45 1.00
N THR A 8 16.78 0.28 1.17
CA THR A 8 17.68 0.10 2.32
C THR A 8 16.93 0.35 3.63
N THR A 9 16.16 1.44 3.70
CA THR A 9 15.35 1.78 4.87
C THR A 9 14.27 0.72 5.12
N PHE A 10 13.60 0.26 4.06
CA PHE A 10 12.54 -0.73 4.14
C PHE A 10 13.04 -2.09 4.63
N LYS A 11 14.20 -2.53 4.14
CA LYS A 11 14.83 -3.80 4.55
C LYS A 11 15.30 -3.78 6.00
N ALA A 12 15.58 -2.61 6.56
CA ALA A 12 15.94 -2.46 7.97
C ALA A 12 14.73 -2.59 8.92
N LEU A 13 13.50 -2.60 8.40
CA LEU A 13 12.30 -2.79 9.22
C LEU A 13 12.20 -4.25 9.72
N PRO A 14 11.72 -4.46 10.96
CA PRO A 14 11.46 -5.81 11.44
C PRO A 14 10.42 -6.49 10.55
N ARG A 15 10.53 -7.80 10.37
CA ARG A 15 9.56 -8.57 9.57
C ARG A 15 9.01 -9.72 10.40
N ASN A 16 7.72 -9.62 10.68
CA ASN A 16 6.99 -10.64 11.43
C ASN A 16 5.83 -11.15 10.57
N PRO A 17 5.50 -12.46 10.66
CA PRO A 17 4.38 -13.04 9.92
C PRO A 17 3.01 -12.52 10.41
N LYS A 18 2.96 -11.91 11.60
CA LYS A 18 1.78 -11.29 12.17
C LYS A 18 2.00 -9.80 12.41
N VAL A 19 0.92 -9.01 12.35
CA VAL A 19 0.96 -7.59 12.69
C VAL A 19 1.30 -7.40 14.19
N PRO A 20 1.67 -6.19 14.66
CA PRO A 20 2.13 -6.00 16.03
C PRO A 20 1.17 -6.48 17.13
N SER A 21 -0.13 -6.55 16.87
CA SER A 21 -1.11 -7.12 17.81
C SER A 21 -0.97 -8.63 18.02
N GLY A 22 -0.32 -9.36 17.11
CA GLY A 22 -0.13 -10.80 17.16
C GLY A 22 -1.36 -11.64 16.74
N PHE A 23 -2.47 -11.00 16.39
CA PHE A 23 -3.73 -11.69 16.07
C PHE A 23 -3.93 -11.97 14.58
N THR A 24 -3.54 -11.03 13.70
CA THR A 24 -3.79 -11.13 12.26
C THR A 24 -2.49 -11.31 11.49
N ALA A 25 -2.58 -11.94 10.32
CA ALA A 25 -1.45 -12.06 9.41
C ALA A 25 -0.96 -10.67 8.99
N ASN A 26 0.36 -10.51 8.85
CA ASN A 26 0.96 -9.31 8.28
C ASN A 26 0.89 -9.34 6.75
N HIS A 27 -0.31 -9.59 6.24
CA HIS A 27 -0.65 -9.59 4.82
C HIS A 27 -1.32 -8.26 4.46
N TRP A 28 -0.93 -7.66 3.33
CA TRP A 28 -1.47 -6.38 2.89
C TRP A 28 -1.97 -6.46 1.45
N HIS A 29 -3.23 -6.08 1.24
CA HIS A 29 -3.79 -5.89 -0.07
C HIS A 29 -3.62 -4.43 -0.50
N PHE A 30 -3.25 -4.18 -1.74
CA PHE A 30 -3.19 -2.84 -2.31
C PHE A 30 -3.94 -2.75 -3.64
N SER A 31 -4.52 -1.58 -3.90
CA SER A 31 -5.16 -1.24 -5.17
C SER A 31 -5.07 0.27 -5.42
N LEU A 32 -5.14 0.67 -6.68
CA LEU A 32 -5.35 2.07 -7.01
C LEU A 32 -6.82 2.42 -6.90
N ARG A 33 -7.11 3.56 -6.28
CA ARG A 33 -8.49 4.00 -6.07
C ARG A 33 -8.64 5.48 -6.43
N HIS A 34 -9.59 5.75 -7.32
CA HIS A 34 -9.91 7.10 -7.76
C HIS A 34 -10.76 7.83 -6.70
N VAL A 35 -10.40 9.08 -6.43
CA VAL A 35 -11.12 10.01 -5.56
C VAL A 35 -11.76 11.09 -6.42
N PRO A 36 -13.09 11.08 -6.61
CA PRO A 36 -13.82 12.04 -7.44
C PRO A 36 -14.12 13.35 -6.69
N LEU A 37 -13.15 13.87 -5.94
CA LEU A 37 -13.23 15.22 -5.35
C LEU A 37 -12.72 16.26 -6.34
N ASN A 38 -12.84 17.55 -6.03
CA ASN A 38 -12.29 18.62 -6.86
C ASN A 38 -11.08 19.26 -6.14
N PRO A 39 -9.84 19.13 -6.67
CA PRO A 39 -9.47 18.42 -7.90
C PRO A 39 -9.51 16.88 -7.72
N PRO A 40 -9.80 16.11 -8.80
CA PRO A 40 -9.79 14.66 -8.73
C PRO A 40 -8.38 14.12 -8.60
N GLY A 41 -8.24 12.93 -8.04
CA GLY A 41 -6.94 12.29 -7.94
C GLY A 41 -7.03 10.81 -7.64
N THR A 42 -5.94 10.09 -7.87
CA THR A 42 -5.84 8.66 -7.57
C THR A 42 -4.91 8.42 -6.40
N LEU A 43 -5.34 7.56 -5.48
CA LEU A 43 -4.57 7.15 -4.31
C LEU A 43 -4.15 5.69 -4.44
N LEU A 44 -2.98 5.36 -3.90
CA LEU A 44 -2.66 3.98 -3.56
C LEU A 44 -3.36 3.66 -2.23
N PHE A 45 -4.34 2.77 -2.28
CA PHE A 45 -5.04 2.26 -1.11
C PHE A 45 -4.37 0.98 -0.62
N LEU A 46 -4.02 0.93 0.65
CA LEU A 46 -3.50 -0.26 1.32
C LEU A 46 -4.45 -0.68 2.44
N ILE A 47 -4.62 -1.98 2.60
CA ILE A 47 -5.42 -2.54 3.68
C ILE A 47 -4.78 -3.83 4.19
N ASN A 48 -4.82 -4.06 5.49
CA ASN A 48 -4.66 -5.39 6.07
C ASN A 48 -6.06 -6.02 6.19
N PRO A 49 -6.43 -7.00 5.34
CA PRO A 49 -7.80 -7.53 5.32
C PRO A 49 -8.24 -8.11 6.68
N GLY A 50 -7.32 -8.78 7.37
CA GLY A 50 -7.59 -9.41 8.67
C GLY A 50 -7.90 -8.43 9.80
N SER A 51 -7.27 -7.25 9.83
CA SER A 51 -7.54 -6.21 10.84
C SER A 51 -8.46 -5.09 10.34
N ARG A 52 -8.75 -5.05 9.03
CA ARG A 52 -9.42 -3.95 8.32
C ARG A 52 -8.72 -2.59 8.49
N TYR A 53 -7.46 -2.57 8.93
CA TYR A 53 -6.69 -1.34 9.02
C TYR A 53 -6.31 -0.86 7.62
N ILE A 54 -6.62 0.39 7.31
CA ILE A 54 -6.36 1.02 6.01
C ILE A 54 -5.27 2.09 6.11
N HIS A 55 -4.54 2.28 5.01
CA HIS A 55 -3.64 3.40 4.78
C HIS A 55 -3.78 3.88 3.33
N VAL A 56 -3.50 5.15 3.08
CA VAL A 56 -3.47 5.70 1.73
C VAL A 56 -2.18 6.48 1.48
N GLU A 57 -1.61 6.31 0.30
CA GLU A 57 -0.50 7.12 -0.21
C GLU A 57 -0.92 7.84 -1.50
N GLY A 58 -0.30 8.99 -1.74
CA GLY A 58 -0.56 9.81 -2.91
C GLY A 58 -0.85 11.27 -2.56
N PRO A 59 -1.52 12.02 -3.45
CA PRO A 59 -2.06 11.57 -4.74
C PRO A 59 -0.97 11.19 -5.75
N ILE A 60 -1.29 10.25 -6.63
CA ILE A 60 -0.47 9.94 -7.81
C ILE A 60 -0.57 11.13 -8.77
N PRO A 61 0.55 11.60 -9.37
CA PRO A 61 0.49 12.67 -10.34
C PRO A 61 -0.43 12.29 -11.52
N PRO A 62 -1.35 13.17 -11.98
CA PRO A 62 -2.27 12.84 -13.08
C PRO A 62 -1.56 12.40 -14.37
N ALA A 63 -0.38 12.96 -14.64
CA ALA A 63 0.46 12.55 -15.78
C ALA A 63 0.84 11.07 -15.70
N ALA A 64 1.11 10.55 -14.49
CA ALA A 64 1.50 9.17 -14.28
C ALA A 64 0.36 8.16 -14.51
N GLU A 65 -0.91 8.56 -14.42
CA GLU A 65 -2.04 7.64 -14.62
C GLU A 65 -2.10 7.11 -16.06
N ASN A 66 -1.67 7.95 -17.00
CA ASN A 66 -1.64 7.65 -18.44
C ASN A 66 -0.33 7.01 -18.91
N GLU A 67 0.65 6.84 -18.02
CA GLU A 67 1.92 6.22 -18.36
C GLU A 67 1.76 4.71 -18.61
N PRO A 68 2.62 4.11 -19.44
CA PRO A 68 2.69 2.65 -19.58
C PRO A 68 2.85 1.94 -18.24
N LEU A 69 2.29 0.74 -18.13
CA LEU A 69 2.27 -0.06 -16.89
C LEU A 69 3.65 -0.18 -16.20
N PRO A 70 4.79 -0.39 -16.89
CA PRO A 70 6.10 -0.45 -16.23
C PRO A 70 6.48 0.83 -15.45
N LEU A 71 6.15 2.01 -16.00
CA LEU A 71 6.40 3.29 -15.33
C LEU A 71 5.44 3.49 -14.15
N ARG A 72 4.18 3.09 -14.29
CA ARG A 72 3.22 3.12 -13.18
C ARG A 72 3.61 2.17 -12.05
N ALA A 73 4.06 0.96 -12.38
CA ALA A 73 4.54 -0.03 -11.42
C ALA A 73 5.72 0.51 -10.60
N THR A 74 6.60 1.30 -11.23
CA THR A 74 7.68 2.02 -10.53
C THR A 74 7.12 2.94 -9.45
N ILE A 75 6.07 3.71 -9.76
CA ILE A 75 5.42 4.61 -8.81
C ILE A 75 4.75 3.81 -7.68
N TYR A 76 4.08 2.70 -8.00
CA TYR A 76 3.41 1.87 -6.99
C TYR A 76 4.42 1.28 -6.02
N ALA A 77 5.53 0.73 -6.54
CA ALA A 77 6.61 0.21 -5.73
C ALA A 77 7.20 1.30 -4.82
N MET A 78 7.44 2.52 -5.32
CA MET A 78 7.90 3.63 -4.48
C MET A 78 6.91 3.95 -3.35
N LEU A 79 5.62 4.06 -3.67
CA LEU A 79 4.59 4.40 -2.68
C LEU A 79 4.39 3.28 -1.65
N LEU A 80 4.45 2.01 -2.06
CA LEU A 80 4.43 0.86 -1.17
C LEU A 80 5.58 0.91 -0.15
N LEU A 81 6.83 1.06 -0.63
CA LEU A 81 7.98 1.13 0.27
C LEU A 81 7.92 2.35 1.19
N LYS A 82 7.51 3.51 0.64
CA LYS A 82 7.35 4.76 1.40
C LYS A 82 6.33 4.60 2.53
N ALA A 83 5.19 3.95 2.28
CA ALA A 83 4.14 3.75 3.28
C ALA A 83 4.69 3.08 4.54
N PHE A 84 5.40 1.96 4.39
CA PHE A 84 5.97 1.22 5.52
C PHE A 84 7.17 1.92 6.14
N ASN A 85 8.02 2.57 5.35
CA ASN A 85 9.12 3.38 5.88
C ASN A 85 8.61 4.51 6.80
N ASN A 86 7.43 5.05 6.49
CA ASN A 86 6.75 6.07 7.28
C ASN A 86 5.78 5.50 8.31
N ASN A 87 5.91 4.22 8.67
CA ASN A 87 5.07 3.55 9.67
C ASN A 87 3.57 3.65 9.38
N LEU A 88 3.17 3.72 8.10
CA LEU A 88 1.79 3.92 7.65
C LEU A 88 1.17 5.21 8.21
N GLY A 89 1.99 6.26 8.38
CA GLY A 89 1.55 7.54 8.91
C GLY A 89 1.20 7.53 10.42
N ALA A 90 1.36 6.41 11.11
CA ALA A 90 1.08 6.34 12.54
C ALA A 90 2.11 7.15 13.33
N PRO A 91 1.67 8.06 14.23
CA PRO A 91 2.59 8.85 15.04
C PRO A 91 3.48 7.92 15.86
N LEU A 92 4.78 8.24 15.91
CA LEU A 92 5.73 7.56 16.79
C LEU A 92 5.40 8.02 18.23
N GLU A 93 4.46 7.35 18.89
CA GLU A 93 4.15 7.69 20.28
C GLU A 93 5.37 7.44 21.20
N HIS A 94 5.53 8.35 22.16
CA HIS A 94 6.64 8.45 23.10
C HIS A 94 6.93 7.09 23.78
N GLY A 95 8.01 6.43 23.37
CA GLY A 95 8.65 5.35 24.13
C GLY A 95 8.09 3.94 23.95
N LYS A 96 7.01 3.72 23.20
CA LYS A 96 6.50 2.39 22.85
C LYS A 96 6.19 2.29 21.36
N THR A 97 7.24 2.27 20.55
CA THR A 97 7.07 2.09 19.10
C THR A 97 6.76 0.62 18.80
N LEU A 98 5.47 0.26 18.76
CA LEU A 98 5.06 -0.86 17.90
C LEU A 98 5.22 -0.37 16.47
N ARG A 99 6.46 -0.35 15.97
CA ARG A 99 6.73 -0.06 14.57
C ARG A 99 5.99 -1.12 13.76
N ASN A 100 5.15 -0.69 12.84
CA ASN A 100 4.71 -1.55 11.76
C ASN A 100 5.99 -2.04 11.08
N GLY A 101 6.19 -3.35 11.14
CA GLY A 101 7.25 -4.00 10.40
C GLY A 101 6.97 -3.95 8.91
N ARG A 102 7.96 -4.33 8.11
CA ARG A 102 7.68 -4.63 6.70
C ARG A 102 6.68 -5.79 6.60
N PRO A 103 5.83 -5.81 5.57
CA PRO A 103 4.82 -6.83 5.39
C PRO A 103 5.46 -8.22 5.27
N TRP A 104 4.67 -9.24 5.63
CA TRP A 104 5.03 -10.62 5.33
C TRP A 104 4.76 -10.94 3.87
N SER A 105 3.63 -10.48 3.34
CA SER A 105 3.26 -10.59 1.93
C SER A 105 2.32 -9.47 1.54
N TRP A 106 2.18 -9.27 0.23
CA TRP A 106 1.22 -8.33 -0.34
C TRP A 106 0.53 -8.92 -1.56
N SER A 107 -0.69 -8.44 -1.80
CA SER A 107 -1.54 -8.83 -2.92
C SER A 107 -2.22 -7.62 -3.56
N THR A 108 -2.72 -7.81 -4.78
CA THR A 108 -3.56 -6.84 -5.49
C THR A 108 -4.64 -7.58 -6.27
N ASP A 109 -5.68 -6.88 -6.72
CA ASP A 109 -6.77 -7.42 -7.53
C ASP A 109 -6.45 -7.46 -9.04
N ASP A 110 -5.33 -6.85 -9.45
CA ASP A 110 -4.90 -6.77 -10.85
C ASP A 110 -3.63 -7.59 -11.09
N ALA A 111 -3.75 -8.62 -11.95
CA ALA A 111 -2.65 -9.54 -12.23
C ALA A 111 -1.50 -8.93 -13.02
N GLU A 112 -1.78 -7.98 -13.92
CA GLU A 112 -0.74 -7.28 -14.66
C GLU A 112 0.04 -6.35 -13.73
N VAL A 113 -0.67 -5.66 -12.83
CA VAL A 113 -0.06 -4.84 -11.78
C VAL A 113 0.78 -5.68 -10.83
N ALA A 114 0.29 -6.84 -10.39
CA ALA A 114 1.05 -7.74 -9.53
C ALA A 114 2.39 -8.14 -10.17
N GLY A 115 2.35 -8.56 -11.45
CA GLY A 115 3.53 -8.92 -12.22
C GLY A 115 4.51 -7.76 -12.35
N ALA A 116 4.04 -6.62 -12.83
CA ALA A 116 4.88 -5.45 -13.11
C ALA A 116 5.51 -4.86 -11.83
N VAL A 117 4.75 -4.75 -10.74
CA VAL A 117 5.27 -4.29 -9.44
C VAL A 117 6.28 -5.29 -8.90
N GLY A 118 6.01 -6.59 -9.01
CA GLY A 118 6.95 -7.63 -8.62
C GLY A 118 8.28 -7.55 -9.35
N GLU A 119 8.27 -7.30 -10.65
CA GLU A 119 9.49 -7.09 -11.46
C GLU A 119 10.30 -5.88 -11.00
N VAL A 120 9.64 -4.75 -10.72
CA VAL A 120 10.30 -3.56 -10.18
C VAL A 120 10.94 -3.84 -8.82
N LEU A 121 10.20 -4.42 -7.89
CA LEU A 121 10.70 -4.75 -6.54
C LEU A 121 11.87 -5.73 -6.59
N ARG A 122 11.84 -6.69 -7.53
CA ARG A 122 12.93 -7.63 -7.80
C ARG A 122 14.16 -6.90 -8.31
N GLY A 123 14.00 -6.02 -9.32
CA GLY A 123 15.08 -5.22 -9.88
C GLY A 123 15.74 -4.29 -8.85
N TRP A 124 14.98 -3.85 -7.85
CA TRP A 124 15.47 -3.04 -6.74
C TRP A 124 16.07 -3.83 -5.58
N GLY A 125 16.00 -5.17 -5.60
CA GLY A 125 16.60 -6.01 -4.56
C GLY A 125 15.88 -5.96 -3.20
N VAL A 126 14.56 -5.71 -3.20
CA VAL A 126 13.72 -5.81 -1.99
C VAL A 126 13.82 -7.21 -1.40
N GLY A 127 13.62 -8.22 -2.25
CA GLY A 127 13.86 -9.63 -1.96
C GLY A 127 12.90 -10.24 -0.93
N GLU A 128 13.27 -11.44 -0.47
CA GLU A 128 12.64 -12.07 0.69
C GLU A 128 11.17 -12.51 0.40
N GLY A 129 10.83 -12.67 -0.88
CA GLY A 129 9.51 -13.09 -1.36
C GLY A 129 8.52 -11.94 -1.53
N LEU A 130 8.88 -10.71 -1.16
CA LEU A 130 8.03 -9.52 -1.32
C LEU A 130 7.93 -9.05 -2.77
N GLU A 131 8.87 -9.46 -3.62
CA GLU A 131 8.81 -9.33 -5.08
C GLU A 131 7.80 -10.27 -5.74
N SER A 132 7.27 -11.26 -5.00
CA SER A 132 6.22 -12.16 -5.47
C SER A 132 4.86 -11.64 -5.02
N VAL A 133 4.41 -10.55 -5.66
CA VAL A 133 3.10 -9.95 -5.38
C VAL A 133 1.99 -10.93 -5.76
N GLY A 134 1.12 -11.26 -4.81
CA GLY A 134 0.03 -12.20 -5.02
C GLY A 134 -1.20 -11.58 -5.70
N ILE A 135 -2.07 -12.45 -6.21
CA ILE A 135 -3.43 -12.06 -6.60
C ILE A 135 -4.34 -12.27 -5.38
N ALA A 136 -5.05 -11.22 -5.01
CA ALA A 136 -5.94 -11.24 -3.86
C ALA A 136 -7.15 -12.15 -4.10
N GLY A 137 -7.55 -12.88 -3.06
CA GLY A 137 -8.75 -13.68 -3.08
C GLY A 137 -10.03 -12.83 -3.10
N GLN A 138 -11.16 -13.45 -3.42
CA GLN A 138 -12.45 -12.75 -3.48
C GLN A 138 -12.83 -12.08 -2.14
N GLU A 139 -12.50 -12.71 -1.02
CA GLU A 139 -12.75 -12.17 0.32
C GLU A 139 -11.98 -10.87 0.56
N ASP A 140 -10.65 -10.88 0.33
CA ASP A 140 -9.80 -9.69 0.49
C ASP A 140 -10.27 -8.53 -0.40
N ASN A 141 -10.64 -8.82 -1.65
CA ASN A 141 -11.16 -7.81 -2.59
C ASN A 141 -12.49 -7.21 -2.13
N THR A 142 -13.35 -8.04 -1.52
CA THR A 142 -14.64 -7.59 -0.95
C THR A 142 -14.38 -6.66 0.23
N ILE A 143 -13.52 -7.06 1.17
CA ILE A 143 -13.15 -6.25 2.33
C ILE A 143 -12.51 -4.94 1.88
N ALA A 144 -11.60 -4.97 0.91
CA ALA A 144 -10.96 -3.77 0.37
C ALA A 144 -11.97 -2.81 -0.24
N THR A 145 -12.94 -3.32 -1.00
CA THR A 145 -14.00 -2.51 -1.63
C THR A 145 -14.93 -1.88 -0.58
N GLU A 146 -15.36 -2.64 0.42
CA GLU A 146 -16.18 -2.12 1.53
C GLU A 146 -15.47 -1.01 2.30
N GLN A 147 -14.22 -1.24 2.67
CA GLN A 147 -13.43 -0.26 3.44
C GLN A 147 -13.10 0.98 2.61
N TRP A 148 -12.84 0.83 1.31
CA TRP A 148 -12.68 1.97 0.41
C TRP A 148 -13.95 2.82 0.33
N ALA A 149 -15.13 2.20 0.19
CA ALA A 149 -16.40 2.93 0.15
C ALA A 149 -16.62 3.74 1.43
N GLN A 150 -16.39 3.14 2.60
CA GLN A 150 -16.48 3.84 3.89
C GLN A 150 -15.50 5.00 4.00
N PHE A 151 -14.24 4.78 3.60
CA PHE A 151 -13.22 5.82 3.58
C PHE A 151 -13.61 6.99 2.67
N LEU A 152 -14.04 6.69 1.44
CA LEU A 152 -14.40 7.70 0.46
C LEU A 152 -15.60 8.54 0.90
N GLU A 153 -16.63 7.92 1.47
CA GLU A 153 -17.77 8.65 2.05
C GLU A 153 -17.35 9.57 3.19
N GLY A 154 -16.47 9.10 4.08
CA GLY A 154 -15.89 9.94 5.13
C GLY A 154 -15.08 11.12 4.58
N LEU A 155 -14.34 10.90 3.49
CA LEU A 155 -13.57 11.94 2.81
C LEU A 155 -14.47 12.99 2.13
N LYS A 156 -15.51 12.56 1.40
CA LYS A 156 -16.51 13.45 0.78
C LYS A 156 -17.22 14.31 1.82
N SER A 157 -17.66 13.70 2.92
CA SER A 157 -18.31 14.39 4.03
C SER A 157 -17.43 15.51 4.60
N LYS A 158 -16.14 15.24 4.84
CA LYS A 158 -15.16 16.24 5.29
C LYS A 158 -14.91 17.34 4.25
N ALA A 159 -14.98 17.01 2.97
CA ALA A 159 -14.85 17.95 1.86
C ALA A 159 -16.12 18.77 1.60
N GLY A 160 -17.22 18.51 2.33
CA GLY A 160 -18.51 19.18 2.11
C GLY A 160 -19.26 18.72 0.86
N VAL A 161 -18.87 17.58 0.28
CA VAL A 161 -19.54 16.96 -0.87
C VAL A 161 -20.47 15.86 -0.33
N ARG A 162 -21.76 15.91 -0.68
CA ARG A 162 -22.74 14.87 -0.36
C ARG A 162 -23.00 14.01 -1.57
#